data_AF-A0A2V6PUD9-F1
#
_entry.id   AF-A0A2V6PUD9-F1
#
_cell.length_a   1.000
_cell.length_b   1.000
_cell.length_c   1.000
_cell.angle_alpha   90.00
_cell.angle_beta   90.00
_cell.angle_gamma   90.00
#
_symmetry.space_group_name_H-M   'P 1'
#
loop_
_entity.id
_entity.type
_entity.pdbx_description
1 polymer ?
#
loop_
_entity_poly.entity_id
_entity_poly.type
_entity_poly.pdbx_seq_one_letter_code
_entity_poly.pdbx_strand_id
1 'polypeptide(L)' 'MSARVSDGRRPTKFVQICASQNDLFALDEDGDIHQYNFTAKAWEALVADRSAETPERDERTRRR' A
#
# COMPACT_ATOMS: atom_id res chain seq x y z
N MET A 1 36.95 6.92 -14.00
CA MET A 1 36.55 6.30 -12.72
C MET A 1 35.12 5.81 -12.86
N SER A 2 34.90 4.58 -12.39
CA SER A 2 33.73 3.73 -12.65
C SER A 2 32.39 4.29 -12.19
N ALA A 3 31.33 4.02 -12.96
CA ALA A 3 29.95 4.36 -12.65
C ALA A 3 29.48 3.66 -11.36
N ARG A 4 28.89 4.43 -10.45
CA ARG A 4 27.97 3.88 -9.45
C ARG A 4 26.58 3.97 -10.07
N VAL A 5 26.13 2.88 -10.68
CA VAL A 5 24.70 2.68 -10.93
C VAL A 5 24.09 2.51 -9.55
N SER A 6 23.74 3.62 -8.91
CA SER A 6 22.83 3.59 -7.78
C SER A 6 21.50 3.18 -8.38
N ASP A 7 21.16 1.89 -8.27
CA ASP A 7 19.80 1.42 -8.53
C ASP A 7 18.87 2.32 -7.72
N GLY A 8 18.19 3.20 -8.44
CA GLY A 8 17.61 4.44 -7.90
C GLY A 8 16.31 4.17 -7.19
N ARG A 9 16.30 3.26 -6.21
CA ARG A 9 15.17 3.12 -5.31
C ARG A 9 15.11 4.39 -4.48
N ARG A 10 14.29 5.33 -4.95
CA ARG A 10 14.01 6.56 -4.24
C ARG A 10 13.54 6.19 -2.84
N PRO A 11 14.00 6.90 -1.80
CA PRO A 11 13.48 6.66 -0.46
C PRO A 11 11.96 6.82 -0.49
N THR A 12 11.24 5.82 0.04
CA THR A 12 9.78 5.86 0.16
C THR A 12 9.41 7.07 1.01
N LYS A 13 8.62 7.98 0.43
CA LYS A 13 8.18 9.20 1.10
C LYS A 13 6.74 9.03 1.53
N PHE A 14 6.53 9.10 2.85
CA PHE A 14 5.19 9.01 3.43
C PHE A 14 4.52 10.38 3.41
N VAL A 15 3.30 10.42 2.89
CA VAL A 15 2.45 11.62 2.88
C VAL A 15 1.55 11.70 4.11
N GLN A 16 1.24 10.55 4.72
CA GLN A 16 0.42 10.47 5.91
C GLN A 16 0.87 9.32 6.81
N ILE A 17 0.86 9.56 8.12
CA ILE A 17 1.08 8.55 9.16
C ILE A 17 -0.13 8.55 10.08
N CYS A 18 -0.70 7.38 10.31
CA CYS A 18 -1.81 7.16 11.22
C CYS A 18 -1.37 6.17 12.31
N ALA A 19 -1.56 6.54 13.57
CA ALA A 19 -1.31 5.67 14.70
C ALA A 19 -2.64 5.11 15.23
N SER A 20 -2.67 3.79 15.39
CA SER A 20 -3.62 3.09 16.24
C SER A 20 -2.95 2.77 17.59
N GLN A 21 -3.71 2.21 18.53
CA GLN A 21 -3.22 1.92 19.87
C GLN A 21 -2.03 0.93 19.88
N ASN A 22 -1.98 -0.01 18.93
CA ASN A 22 -0.91 -1.02 18.83
C ASN A 22 -0.15 -0.99 17.50
N ASP A 23 -0.59 -0.16 16.55
CA ASP A 23 -0.14 -0.23 15.16
C ASP A 23 0.16 1.16 14.59
N LEU A 24 1.05 1.21 13.62
CA LEU A 24 1.36 2.41 12.84
C LEU A 24 1.19 2.07 11.37
N PHE A 25 0.44 2.90 10.67
CA PHE A 25 0.23 2.79 9.22
C PHE A 25 0.73 4.06 8.54
N ALA A 26 1.30 3.91 7.35
CA ALA A 26 1.73 5.01 6.51
C ALA A 26 1.18 4.86 5.09
N LEU A 27 0.82 5.98 4.49
CA LEU A 27 0.46 6.09 3.07
C LEU A 27 1.62 6.78 2.36
N ASP A 28 2.07 6.21 1.24
CA ASP A 28 3.08 6.84 0.39
C ASP A 28 2.47 7.65 -0.77
N GLU A 29 3.34 8.27 -1.57
CA GLU A 29 2.95 9.10 -2.72
C GLU A 29 2.30 8.30 -3.87
N ASP A 30 2.56 7.00 -3.95
CA ASP A 30 2.03 6.10 -4.98
C ASP A 30 0.65 5.52 -4.59
N GLY A 31 0.25 5.72 -3.32
CA GLY A 31 -1.01 5.25 -2.78
C GLY A 31 -0.92 3.89 -2.08
N ASP A 32 0.31 3.37 -1.88
CA ASP A 32 0.53 2.12 -1.18
C ASP A 32 0.50 2.34 0.33
N ILE A 33 -0.08 1.36 1.03
CA ILE A 33 -0.17 1.36 2.49
C ILE A 33 0.96 0.51 3.07
N HIS A 34 1.64 1.03 4.08
CA HIS A 34 2.69 0.35 4.82
C HIS A 34 2.30 0.23 6.28
N GLN A 35 2.62 -0.89 6.92
CA GLN A 35 2.51 -1.07 8.38
C GLN A 35 3.91 -1.03 9.00
N TYR A 36 4.03 -0.40 10.16
CA TYR A 36 5.28 -0.42 10.90
C TYR A 36 5.38 -1.71 11.72
N ASN A 37 6.46 -2.46 11.50
CA ASN A 37 6.81 -3.60 12.31
C ASN A 37 7.70 -3.14 13.47
N PHE A 38 7.17 -3.15 14.69
CA PHE A 38 7.92 -2.73 15.89
C PHE A 38 9.09 -3.65 16.24
N THR A 39 9.01 -4.93 15.88
CA THR A 39 10.07 -5.92 16.11
C THR A 39 11.23 -5.69 15.16
N ALA A 40 10.95 -5.54 13.86
CA ALA A 40 11.95 -5.29 12.82
C ALA A 40 12.40 -3.83 12.76
N LYS A 41 11.65 -2.91 13.39
CA LYS A 41 11.81 -1.46 13.33
C LYS A 41 11.85 -0.93 11.89
N ALA A 42 10.96 -1.46 11.06
CA ALA A 42 10.90 -1.20 9.63
C ALA A 42 9.45 -1.08 9.13
N TRP A 43 9.27 -0.37 8.02
CA TRP A 43 8.00 -0.30 7.31
C TRP A 43 7.88 -1.49 6.35
N GLU A 44 6.75 -2.18 6.40
CA GLU A 44 6.41 -3.31 5.54
C GLU A 44 5.19 -2.96 4.69
N ALA A 45 5.29 -3.13 3.37
CA ALA A 45 4.20 -2.84 2.45
C ALA A 45 3.05 -3.85 2.63
N LEU A 46 1.83 -3.35 2.84
CA LEU A 46 0.63 -4.17 2.86
C LEU A 46 0.19 -4.41 1.42
N VAL A 47 0.63 -5.52 0.85
CA VAL A 47 0.10 -5.99 -0.43
C VAL A 47 -1.31 -6.53 -0.20
N ALA A 48 -2.31 -5.67 -0.36
CA ALA A 48 -3.68 -6.13 -0.46
C ALA A 48 -3.86 -6.77 -1.85
N ASP A 49 -3.95 -8.11 -1.90
CA ASP A 49 -4.49 -8.79 -3.06
C ASP A 49 -5.96 -8.40 -3.19
N ARG A 50 -6.22 -7.32 -3.91
CA ARG A 50 -7.57 -7.01 -4.38
C ARG A 50 -7.87 -7.99 -5.49
N SER A 51 -8.22 -9.21 -5.12
CA SER A 51 -9.09 -10.05 -5.94
C SER A 51 -10.31 -9.19 -6.25
N ALA A 52 -10.36 -8.65 -7.46
CA ALA A 52 -11.44 -7.82 -7.92
C ALA A 52 -12.68 -8.71 -7.98
N GLU A 53 -13.40 -8.82 -6.86
CA GLU A 53 -14.80 -9.23 -6.90
C GLU A 53 -15.51 -8.13 -7.68
N THR A 54 -15.61 -8.34 -8.99
CA THR A 54 -16.51 -7.59 -9.84
C THR A 54 -17.87 -7.66 -9.17
N PRO A 55 -18.51 -6.53 -8.80
CA PRO A 55 -19.90 -6.59 -8.39
C PRO A 55 -20.64 -7.14 -9.61
N GLU A 56 -21.11 -8.38 -9.51
CA GLU A 56 -22.00 -8.98 -10.49
C GLU A 56 -23.23 -8.08 -10.50
N ARG A 57 -23.26 -7.15 -11.46
CA ARG A 57 -24.39 -6.27 -11.69
C ARG A 57 -25.53 -7.20 -12.06
N ASP A 58 -26.37 -7.53 -11.08
CA ASP A 58 -27.60 -8.27 -11.30
C ASP A 58 -28.47 -7.44 -12.26
N GLU A 59 -28.38 -7.74 -13.55
CA GLU A 59 -29.19 -7.16 -14.62
C GLU A 59 -30.60 -7.80 -14.66
N ARG A 60 -31.11 -8.31 -13.54
CA ARG A 60 -32.37 -9.08 -13.53
C ARG A 60 -33.62 -8.27 -13.22
N THR A 61 -33.53 -6.95 -13.02
CA THR A 61 -34.71 -6.13 -12.65
C THR A 61 -35.14 -5.12 -13.71
N ARG A 62 -34.76 -5.29 -14.98
CA ARG A 62 -35.26 -4.45 -16.10
C ARG A 62 -36.28 -5.11 -17.01
N ARG A 63 -36.86 -6.25 -16.64
CA ARG A 63 -37.97 -6.85 -17.38
C ARG A 63 -39.02 -7.45 -16.45
N ARG A 64 -39.94 -6.62 -15.96
CA ARG A 64 -41.41 -6.77 -16.14
C ARG A 64 -42.16 -5.81 -15.23
#